data_AF-A0A6N3BLI3-F1
#
_entry.id   AF-A0A6N3BLI3-F1
#
_cell.length_a   1.000
_cell.length_b   1.000
_cell.length_c   1.000
_cell.angle_alpha   90.00
_cell.angle_beta   90.00
_cell.angle_gamma   90.00
#
_symmetry.space_group_name_H-M   'P 1'
#
loop_
_entity.id
_entity.type
_entity.pdbx_description
1 polymer ?
#
loop_
_entity_poly.entity_id
_entity_poly.type
_entity_poly.pdbx_seq_one_letter_code
_entity_poly.pdbx_strand_id
1 'polypeptide(L)'
;MYLKLKEMLSEYNLKVVYMEMKEPGFYYPKPRIIFLNENLYGETAEAFHLSHELAHFSASHFEFSVLYDTSTTFHSKFETEADKVAILILLNIYIENELTDESQFNLEKFMEYYSIQNKLRYTCYAVCQCYFKKKYSYARQYV
;
A
#
# COMPACT_ATOMS: atom_id res chain seq x y z
N MET A 1 7.19 -12.61 1.49
CA MET A 1 6.67 -11.30 1.06
C MET A 1 5.43 -11.36 0.17
N TYR A 2 5.49 -11.88 -1.07
CA TYR A 2 4.35 -11.86 -2.01
C TYR A 2 3.10 -12.66 -1.57
N LEU A 3 3.29 -13.64 -0.69
CA LEU A 3 2.22 -14.53 -0.25
C LEU A 3 1.09 -13.77 0.47
N LYS A 4 1.42 -12.83 1.36
CA LYS A 4 0.39 -12.12 2.15
C LYS A 4 -0.45 -11.17 1.30
N LEU A 5 0.17 -10.47 0.35
CA LEU A 5 -0.57 -9.67 -0.64
C LEU A 5 -1.46 -10.57 -1.52
N LYS A 6 -0.99 -11.75 -1.94
CA LYS A 6 -1.81 -12.71 -2.68
C LYS A 6 -2.99 -13.24 -1.87
N GLU A 7 -2.79 -13.51 -0.58
CA GLU A 7 -3.88 -13.89 0.34
C GLU A 7 -4.94 -12.78 0.41
N MET A 8 -4.53 -11.53 0.66
CA MET A 8 -5.46 -10.38 0.70
C MET A 8 -6.23 -10.23 -0.62
N LEU A 9 -5.55 -10.33 -1.77
CA LEU A 9 -6.21 -10.28 -3.08
C LEU A 9 -7.26 -11.39 -3.23
N SER A 10 -6.93 -12.61 -2.80
CA SER A 10 -7.85 -13.74 -2.85
C SER A 10 -9.06 -13.53 -1.91
N GLU A 11 -8.84 -13.04 -0.70
CA GLU A 11 -9.90 -12.73 0.28
C GLU A 11 -10.87 -11.67 -0.25
N TYR A 12 -10.34 -10.67 -0.95
CA TYR A 12 -11.14 -9.59 -1.56
C TYR A 12 -11.71 -9.93 -2.94
N ASN A 13 -11.41 -11.13 -3.46
CA ASN A 13 -11.76 -11.57 -4.81
C ASN A 13 -11.30 -10.57 -5.89
N LEU A 14 -10.06 -10.09 -5.73
CA LEU A 14 -9.36 -9.21 -6.67
C LEU A 14 -8.43 -10.04 -7.55
N LYS A 15 -8.40 -9.74 -8.84
CA LYS A 15 -7.44 -10.32 -9.78
C LYS A 15 -6.33 -9.33 -10.08
N VAL A 16 -5.11 -9.81 -10.31
CA VAL A 16 -4.00 -8.98 -10.80
C VAL A 16 -3.67 -9.41 -12.23
N VAL A 17 -3.56 -8.44 -13.12
CA VAL A 17 -3.17 -8.63 -14.52
C VAL A 17 -2.00 -7.70 -14.84
N TYR A 18 -0.96 -8.25 -15.45
CA TYR A 18 0.19 -7.48 -15.95
C TYR A 18 -0.01 -7.19 -17.42
N MET A 19 0.26 -5.97 -17.84
CA MET A 19 0.21 -5.57 -19.25
C MET A 19 1.14 -4.40 -19.53
N GLU A 20 1.51 -4.24 -20.80
CA GLU A 20 2.18 -3.04 -21.28
C GLU A 20 1.30 -1.81 -21.07
N MET A 21 1.81 -0.82 -20.34
CA MET A 21 1.16 0.46 -20.11
C MET A 21 2.20 1.53 -19.72
N LYS A 22 1.80 2.80 -19.74
CA LYS A 22 2.66 3.91 -19.32
C LYS A 22 2.70 4.09 -17.80
N GLU A 23 1.55 3.96 -17.17
CA GLU A 23 1.39 4.14 -15.72
C GLU A 23 1.88 2.88 -14.98
N PRO A 24 2.23 2.97 -13.69
CA PRO A 24 2.68 1.80 -12.93
C PRO A 24 1.54 0.81 -12.63
N GLY A 25 0.31 1.29 -12.50
CA GLY A 25 -0.86 0.46 -12.25
C GLY A 25 -2.14 1.28 -12.17
N PHE A 26 -3.27 0.58 -12.14
CA PHE A 26 -4.58 1.15 -11.79
C PHE A 26 -5.54 0.04 -11.34
N TYR A 27 -6.42 0.36 -10.40
CA TYR A 27 -7.55 -0.49 -10.02
C TYR A 27 -8.76 -0.26 -10.94
N TYR A 28 -9.30 -1.33 -11.53
CA TYR A 28 -10.54 -1.31 -12.32
C TYR A 28 -11.72 -1.91 -11.52
N PRO A 29 -12.63 -1.06 -10.98
CA PRO A 29 -13.56 -1.49 -9.93
C PRO A 29 -14.62 -2.49 -10.37
N LYS A 30 -15.20 -2.30 -11.55
CA LYS A 30 -16.34 -3.09 -12.01
C LYS A 30 -16.01 -4.59 -12.15
N PRO A 31 -14.93 -4.99 -12.83
CA PRO A 31 -14.53 -6.39 -12.86
C PRO A 31 -13.63 -6.82 -11.68
N ARG A 32 -13.31 -5.91 -10.75
CA ARG A 32 -12.44 -6.18 -9.59
C ARG A 32 -11.04 -6.65 -10.00
N ILE A 33 -10.41 -5.91 -10.91
CA ILE A 33 -9.10 -6.23 -11.45
C ILE A 33 -8.13 -5.10 -11.13
N ILE A 34 -6.97 -5.42 -10.58
CA ILE A 34 -5.82 -4.54 -10.50
C ILE A 34 -4.96 -4.80 -11.74
N PHE A 35 -4.70 -3.76 -12.51
CA PHE A 35 -3.74 -3.81 -13.60
C PHE A 35 -2.41 -3.24 -13.11
N LEU A 36 -1.32 -3.95 -13.37
CA LEU A 36 0.04 -3.46 -13.12
C LEU A 36 0.84 -3.43 -14.42
N ASN A 37 1.78 -2.50 -14.49
CA ASN A 37 2.74 -2.45 -15.57
C ASN A 37 3.55 -3.76 -15.60
N GLU A 38 3.67 -4.40 -16.76
CA GLU A 38 4.42 -5.65 -16.89
C GLU A 38 5.90 -5.53 -16.50
N ASN A 39 6.48 -4.33 -16.61
CA ASN A 39 7.85 -4.07 -16.16
C ASN A 39 8.02 -4.13 -14.64
N LEU A 40 6.94 -4.18 -13.86
CA LEU A 40 7.00 -4.37 -12.42
C LEU A 40 7.04 -5.86 -12.04
N TYR A 41 6.78 -6.79 -12.97
CA TYR A 41 6.68 -8.20 -12.64
C TYR A 41 8.01 -8.76 -12.11
N GLY A 42 8.03 -9.18 -10.84
CA GLY A 42 9.22 -9.70 -10.17
C GLY A 42 10.15 -8.63 -9.59
N GLU A 43 9.81 -7.35 -9.74
CA GLU A 43 10.60 -6.23 -9.22
C GLU A 43 10.27 -5.95 -7.74
N THR A 44 11.21 -5.37 -7.00
CA THR A 44 11.01 -4.99 -5.59
C THR A 44 9.92 -3.92 -5.41
N ALA A 45 9.79 -3.02 -6.39
CA ALA A 45 8.78 -1.95 -6.40
C ALA A 45 7.34 -2.47 -6.63
N GLU A 46 7.20 -3.70 -7.10
CA GLU A 46 5.91 -4.31 -7.43
C GLU A 46 4.95 -4.34 -6.25
N ALA A 47 5.47 -4.70 -5.06
CA ALA A 47 4.68 -4.81 -3.84
C ALA A 47 4.10 -3.45 -3.42
N PHE A 48 4.83 -2.36 -3.63
CA PHE A 48 4.34 -1.00 -3.37
C PHE A 48 3.21 -0.63 -4.31
N HIS A 49 3.41 -0.79 -5.62
CA HIS A 49 2.38 -0.44 -6.61
C HIS A 49 1.13 -1.31 -6.47
N LEU A 50 1.28 -2.61 -6.21
CA LEU A 50 0.14 -3.49 -5.92
C LEU A 50 -0.63 -3.04 -4.68
N SER A 51 0.09 -2.68 -3.61
CA SER A 51 -0.54 -2.22 -2.37
C SER A 51 -1.24 -0.87 -2.55
N HIS A 52 -0.73 -0.01 -3.42
CA HIS A 52 -1.37 1.26 -3.81
C HIS A 52 -2.72 1.03 -4.50
N GLU A 53 -2.76 0.14 -5.48
CA GLU A 53 -4.02 -0.18 -6.17
C GLU A 53 -5.01 -0.91 -5.24
N LEU A 54 -4.51 -1.78 -4.37
CA LEU A 54 -5.32 -2.41 -3.33
C LEU A 54 -5.87 -1.38 -2.32
N ALA A 55 -5.15 -0.30 -2.06
CA ALA A 55 -5.61 0.77 -1.20
C ALA A 55 -6.80 1.54 -1.82
N HIS A 56 -6.80 1.79 -3.13
CA HIS A 56 -7.96 2.37 -3.81
C HIS A 56 -9.22 1.53 -3.66
N PHE A 57 -9.07 0.20 -3.68
CA PHE A 57 -10.17 -0.71 -3.36
C PHE A 57 -10.58 -0.61 -1.88
N SER A 58 -9.62 -0.74 -0.96
CA SER A 58 -9.89 -0.84 0.49
C SER A 58 -10.48 0.44 1.07
N ALA A 59 -10.07 1.60 0.55
CA ALA A 59 -10.60 2.91 0.92
C ALA A 59 -11.89 3.29 0.15
N SER A 60 -12.41 2.38 -0.68
CA SER A 60 -13.64 2.60 -1.46
C SER A 60 -13.60 3.86 -2.35
N HIS A 61 -12.42 4.26 -2.82
CA HIS A 61 -12.25 5.47 -3.66
C HIS A 61 -13.09 5.42 -4.94
N PHE A 62 -13.38 4.21 -5.45
CA PHE A 62 -14.23 4.00 -6.63
C PHE A 62 -15.67 4.48 -6.47
N GLU A 63 -16.20 4.56 -5.24
CA GLU A 63 -17.56 5.08 -4.98
C GLU A 63 -17.66 6.58 -5.27
N PHE A 64 -16.50 7.26 -5.33
CA PHE A 64 -16.38 8.69 -5.61
C PHE A 64 -15.69 8.96 -6.95
N SER A 65 -15.76 8.02 -7.91
CA SER A 65 -15.05 8.12 -9.20
C SER A 65 -15.33 9.43 -9.94
N VAL A 66 -16.56 9.95 -9.87
CA VAL A 66 -16.93 11.24 -10.47
C VAL A 66 -16.13 12.40 -9.87
N LEU A 67 -15.86 12.39 -8.56
CA LEU A 67 -15.05 13.42 -7.89
C LEU A 67 -13.55 13.23 -8.17
N TYR A 68 -13.10 11.98 -8.25
CA TYR A 68 -11.73 11.65 -8.65
C TYR A 68 -11.39 12.19 -10.05
N ASP A 69 -12.29 12.00 -11.02
CA ASP A 69 -12.07 12.39 -12.42
C ASP A 69 -12.22 13.88 -12.67
N THR A 70 -13.09 14.57 -11.91
CA THR A 70 -13.48 15.97 -12.19
C THR A 70 -12.80 17.01 -11.32
N SER A 71 -12.11 16.60 -10.24
CA SER A 71 -11.47 17.51 -9.31
C SER A 71 -10.05 17.10 -8.97
N THR A 72 -9.09 17.92 -9.40
CA THR A 72 -7.67 17.76 -9.07
C THR A 72 -7.42 17.70 -7.56
N THR A 73 -8.23 18.42 -6.75
CA THR A 73 -8.10 18.39 -5.28
C THR A 73 -8.50 17.04 -4.71
N PHE A 74 -9.60 16.44 -5.19
CA PHE A 74 -10.04 15.13 -4.71
C PHE A 74 -9.13 14.02 -5.23
N HIS A 75 -8.70 14.09 -6.49
CA HIS A 75 -7.69 13.21 -7.06
C HIS A 75 -6.43 13.16 -6.17
N SER A 76 -5.80 14.30 -5.90
CA SER A 76 -4.60 14.36 -5.06
C SER A 76 -4.83 13.84 -3.63
N LYS A 77 -6.04 14.03 -3.07
CA LYS A 77 -6.40 13.49 -1.76
C LYS A 77 -6.48 11.97 -1.78
N PHE A 78 -7.13 11.40 -2.79
CA PHE A 78 -7.29 9.94 -2.93
C PHE A 78 -5.95 9.26 -3.20
N GLU A 79 -5.07 9.83 -4.01
CA GLU A 79 -3.70 9.32 -4.19
C GLU A 79 -2.90 9.37 -2.88
N THR A 80 -2.99 10.48 -2.14
CA THR A 80 -2.31 10.62 -0.83
C THR A 80 -2.84 9.63 0.20
N GLU A 81 -4.13 9.31 0.16
CA GLU A 81 -4.75 8.31 1.03
C GLU A 81 -4.33 6.90 0.63
N ALA A 82 -4.30 6.61 -0.67
CA ALA A 82 -3.83 5.33 -1.20
C ALA A 82 -2.36 5.07 -0.81
N ASP A 83 -1.48 6.07 -0.95
CA ASP A 83 -0.09 6.00 -0.49
C ASP A 83 0.01 5.59 0.99
N LYS A 84 -0.78 6.23 1.86
CA LYS A 84 -0.77 5.96 3.31
C LYS A 84 -1.22 4.54 3.63
N VAL A 85 -2.30 4.09 3.01
CA VAL A 85 -2.85 2.75 3.22
C VAL A 85 -1.91 1.69 2.66
N ALA A 86 -1.30 1.92 1.49
CA ALA A 86 -0.28 1.05 0.91
C ALA A 86 0.92 0.87 1.84
N ILE A 87 1.46 1.97 2.36
CA ILE A 87 2.55 1.94 3.34
C ILE A 87 2.15 1.17 4.59
N LEU A 88 0.92 1.36 5.09
CA LEU A 88 0.43 0.64 6.27
C LEU A 88 0.30 -0.86 6.04
N ILE A 89 -0.20 -1.28 4.87
CA ILE A 89 -0.30 -2.69 4.48
C ILE A 89 1.12 -3.30 4.47
N LEU A 90 2.05 -2.68 3.76
CA LEU A 90 3.42 -3.16 3.66
C LEU A 90 4.16 -3.17 5.00
N LEU A 91 3.91 -2.17 5.86
CA LEU A 91 4.50 -2.11 7.19
C LEU A 91 4.07 -3.30 8.05
N ASN A 92 2.78 -3.66 8.04
CA ASN A 92 2.30 -4.84 8.76
C ASN A 92 2.96 -6.11 8.23
N ILE A 93 3.00 -6.30 6.91
CA ILE A 93 3.62 -7.46 6.27
C ILE A 93 5.12 -7.55 6.62
N TYR A 94 5.82 -6.42 6.64
CA TYR A 94 7.25 -6.36 6.94
C TYR A 94 7.55 -6.72 8.39
N ILE A 95 6.78 -6.16 9.33
CA ILE A 95 6.94 -6.45 10.76
C ILE A 95 6.67 -7.93 11.03
N GLU A 96 5.62 -8.50 10.42
CA GLU A 96 5.23 -9.89 10.65
C GLU A 96 6.21 -10.91 10.05
N ASN A 97 6.80 -10.62 8.89
CA ASN A 97 7.58 -11.61 8.15
C ASN A 97 9.10 -11.40 8.20
N GLU A 98 9.55 -10.15 8.35
CA GLU A 98 10.97 -9.81 8.16
C GLU A 98 11.65 -9.42 9.48
N LEU A 99 10.88 -9.07 10.51
CA LEU A 99 11.43 -8.69 11.82
C LEU A 99 11.20 -9.80 12.84
N THR A 100 12.25 -10.12 13.60
CA THR A 100 12.10 -10.97 14.79
C THR A 100 11.61 -10.16 16.00
N ASP A 101 11.94 -8.87 16.02
CA ASP A 101 11.53 -7.91 17.06
C ASP A 101 11.29 -6.54 16.42
N GLU A 102 10.22 -5.85 16.83
CA GLU A 102 9.84 -4.54 16.32
C GLU A 102 10.88 -3.44 16.58
N SER A 103 11.69 -3.57 17.63
CA SER A 103 12.77 -2.62 17.91
C SER A 103 13.85 -2.61 16.83
N GLN A 104 13.88 -3.62 15.96
CA GLN A 104 14.78 -3.71 14.81
C GLN A 104 14.28 -2.87 13.63
N PHE A 105 13.04 -2.37 13.68
CA PHE A 105 12.48 -1.58 12.60
C PHE A 105 13.35 -0.36 12.29
N ASN A 106 13.70 -0.22 11.02
CA ASN A 106 14.42 0.93 10.50
C ASN A 106 13.71 1.43 9.24
N LEU A 107 13.37 2.72 9.23
CA LEU A 107 12.61 3.33 8.14
C LEU A 107 13.31 3.21 6.79
N GLU A 108 14.63 3.45 6.74
CA GLU A 108 15.37 3.41 5.48
C GLU A 108 15.41 2.00 4.91
N LYS A 109 15.67 0.99 5.76
CA LYS A 109 15.64 -0.41 5.35
C LYS A 109 14.25 -0.84 4.85
N PHE A 110 13.19 -0.42 5.53
CA PHE A 110 11.82 -0.69 5.10
C PHE A 110 11.51 -0.07 3.73
N MET A 111 11.89 1.20 3.53
CA MET A 111 11.68 1.88 2.24
C MET A 111 12.52 1.26 1.12
N GLU A 112 13.78 0.91 1.40
CA GLU A 112 14.67 0.24 0.45
C GLU A 112 14.12 -1.13 0.04
N TYR A 113 13.68 -1.93 1.03
CA TYR A 113 13.16 -3.28 0.82
C TYR A 113 11.97 -3.32 -0.16
N TYR A 114 11.06 -2.35 -0.07
CA TYR A 114 9.91 -2.23 -0.98
C TYR A 114 10.14 -1.23 -2.13
N SER A 115 11.37 -0.71 -2.27
CA SER A 115 11.71 0.30 -3.28
C SER A 115 10.74 1.50 -3.28
N ILE A 116 10.31 1.94 -2.11
CA ILE A 116 9.41 3.07 -1.94
C ILE A 116 10.16 4.35 -2.32
N GLN A 117 9.59 5.10 -3.25
CA GLN A 117 10.22 6.31 -3.76
C GLN A 117 10.45 7.34 -2.64
N ASN A 118 11.62 7.97 -2.64
CA ASN A 118 12.03 8.93 -1.61
C ASN A 118 11.06 10.13 -1.44
N LYS A 119 10.30 10.48 -2.47
CA LYS A 119 9.25 11.51 -2.39
C LYS A 119 8.19 11.20 -1.31
N LEU A 120 8.00 9.91 -0.97
CA LEU A 120 7.06 9.43 0.05
C LEU A 120 7.70 9.26 1.43
N ARG A 121 8.97 9.62 1.62
CA ARG A 121 9.69 9.40 2.89
C ARG A 121 8.98 10.02 4.09
N TYR A 122 8.46 11.23 3.94
CA TYR A 122 7.70 11.89 5.02
C TYR A 122 6.41 11.12 5.35
N THR A 123 5.67 10.68 4.33
CA THR A 123 4.46 9.86 4.50
C THR A 123 4.80 8.54 5.20
N CYS A 124 5.88 7.87 4.79
CA CYS A 124 6.36 6.64 5.43
C CYS A 124 6.66 6.86 6.91
N TYR A 125 7.46 7.89 7.22
CA TYR A 125 7.78 8.25 8.60
C TYR A 125 6.51 8.48 9.44
N ALA A 126 5.57 9.28 8.93
CA ALA A 126 4.33 9.61 9.64
C ALA A 126 3.47 8.37 9.91
N VAL A 127 3.28 7.50 8.91
CA VAL A 127 2.51 6.26 9.05
C VAL A 127 3.16 5.31 10.06
N CYS A 128 4.47 5.11 9.97
CA CYS A 128 5.21 4.24 10.89
C CYS A 128 5.14 4.75 12.33
N GLN A 129 5.35 6.05 12.55
CA GLN A 129 5.22 6.67 13.87
C GLN A 129 3.82 6.48 14.47
N CYS A 130 2.77 6.71 13.67
CA CYS A 130 1.40 6.49 14.10
C CYS A 130 1.13 5.02 14.45
N TYR A 131 1.64 4.08 13.65
CA TYR A 131 1.49 2.65 13.86
C TYR A 131 2.05 2.21 15.22
N PHE A 132 3.35 2.47 15.45
CA PHE A 132 4.01 2.08 16.69
C PHE A 132 3.41 2.79 17.90
N LYS A 133 3.12 4.10 17.80
CA LYS A 133 2.49 4.84 18.91
C LYS A 133 1.12 4.25 19.30
N LYS A 134 0.26 3.91 18.34
CA LYS A 134 -1.05 3.29 18.61
C LYS A 134 -0.85 1.93 19.28
N LYS A 135 0.01 1.07 18.74
CA LYS A 135 0.28 -0.27 19.30
C LYS A 135 0.71 -0.22 20.77
N TYR A 136 1.68 0.64 21.11
CA TYR A 136 2.15 0.81 22.50
C TYR A 136 1.20 1.60 23.40
N SER A 137 0.18 2.26 22.86
CA SER A 137 -0.88 2.88 23.67
C SER A 137 -1.91 1.85 24.14
N TYR A 138 -2.30 0.91 23.26
CA TYR A 138 -3.22 -0.17 23.61
C TYR A 138 -2.59 -1.21 24.55
N ALA A 139 -1.30 -1.53 24.38
CA ALA A 139 -0.59 -2.45 25.28
C ALA A 139 -0.53 -1.97 26.74
N ARG A 140 -0.61 -0.65 26.98
CA ARG A 140 -0.59 -0.04 28.33
C ARG A 140 -1.95 0.01 29.02
N GLN A 141 -3.04 -0.34 28.35
CA GLN A 141 -4.38 -0.38 28.94
C GLN A 141 -4.72 -1.74 29.59
N TYR A 142 -3.84 -2.74 29.46
CA TYR A 142 -4.03 -4.10 29.99
C TYR A 142 -2.98 -4.49 31.04
N VAL A 143 -2.32 -3.51 31.67
CA VAL A 143 -1.37 -3.71 32.79
C VAL A 143 -1.95 -3.12 34.06
#